data_AF-A0A957M9S2-F1
#
_entry.id   AF-A0A957M9S2-F1
#
_cell.length_a   1.000
_cell.length_b   1.000
_cell.length_c   1.000
_cell.angle_alpha   90.00
_cell.angle_beta   90.00
_cell.angle_gamma   90.00
#
_symmetry.space_group_name_H-M   'P 1'
#
loop_
_entity.id
_entity.type
_entity.pdbx_description
1 polymer ?
#
loop_
_entity_poly.entity_id
_entity_poly.type
_entity_poly.pdbx_seq_one_letter_code
_entity_poly.pdbx_strand_id
1 'polypeptide(L)'
;VDLFNPDIPRLLAINGLMELADQWLDDTTGAEVQKWSVRTVDLAEQVQDTLFIYEETFADGRSQRTNCPFTLRFLWRSEAELMLRLAGFVVEDVWGDFDGSPYSSESEHLILLAQKPLSA
;
A
#
# COMPACT_ATOMS: atom_id res chain seq x y z
N VAL A 1 0.46 13.22 -1.67
CA VAL A 1 0.74 11.88 -2.22
C VAL A 1 0.91 10.94 -1.05
N ASP A 2 0.26 9.78 -1.07
CA ASP A 2 0.42 8.73 -0.06
C ASP A 2 1.15 7.55 -0.70
N LEU A 3 2.21 7.10 -0.05
CA LEU A 3 3.07 6.00 -0.44
C LEU A 3 3.24 5.11 0.80
N PHE A 4 3.29 3.79 0.61
CA PHE A 4 3.79 2.95 1.70
C PHE A 4 5.28 3.21 1.90
N ASN A 5 5.72 3.29 3.16
CA ASN A 5 7.15 3.35 3.46
C ASN A 5 7.74 1.93 3.41
N PRO A 6 8.70 1.65 2.52
CA PRO A 6 9.16 0.27 2.30
C PRO A 6 10.05 -0.26 3.44
N ASP A 7 9.50 -1.16 4.26
CA ASP A 7 10.26 -2.05 5.15
C ASP A 7 10.88 -3.19 4.33
N ILE A 8 12.14 -2.99 3.89
CA ILE A 8 12.86 -3.95 3.05
C ILE A 8 12.99 -5.34 3.71
N PRO A 9 13.42 -5.46 4.98
CA PRO A 9 13.41 -6.74 5.68
C PRO A 9 12.07 -7.48 5.59
N ARG A 10 10.95 -6.78 5.85
CA ARG A 10 9.61 -7.36 5.78
C ARG A 10 9.23 -7.77 4.37
N LEU A 11 9.46 -6.91 3.37
CA LEU A 11 9.19 -7.19 1.96
C LEU A 11 9.91 -8.45 1.47
N LEU A 12 11.18 -8.62 1.86
CA LEU A 12 11.96 -9.80 1.50
C LEU A 12 11.49 -11.05 2.24
N ALA A 13 11.13 -10.93 3.52
CA ALA A 13 10.65 -12.05 4.32
C ALA A 13 9.34 -12.66 3.79
N ILE A 14 8.51 -11.87 3.13
CA ILE A 14 7.20 -12.31 2.59
C ILE A 14 7.17 -12.50 1.08
N ASN A 15 8.28 -12.28 0.40
CA ASN A 15 8.34 -12.34 -1.05
C ASN A 15 7.94 -13.74 -1.56
N GLY A 16 6.83 -13.80 -2.31
CA GLY A 16 6.24 -15.03 -2.82
C GLY A 16 5.42 -15.83 -1.81
N LEU A 17 5.28 -15.36 -0.57
CA LEU A 17 4.45 -16.01 0.45
C LEU A 17 3.00 -15.53 0.37
N MET A 18 2.09 -16.42 0.78
CA MET A 18 0.67 -16.11 0.96
C MET A 18 0.41 -15.88 2.45
N GLU A 19 -0.10 -14.71 2.79
CA GLU A 19 -0.38 -14.31 4.17
C GLU A 19 -1.87 -14.02 4.35
N LEU A 20 -2.43 -14.44 5.49
CA LEU A 20 -3.77 -13.98 5.91
C LEU A 20 -3.62 -12.51 6.32
N ALA A 21 -4.15 -11.62 5.49
CA ALA A 21 -4.04 -10.18 5.68
C ALA A 21 -5.15 -9.64 6.59
N ASP A 22 -6.37 -10.20 6.50
CA ASP A 22 -7.50 -9.78 7.32
C ASP A 22 -8.61 -10.85 7.33
N GLN A 23 -9.51 -10.78 8.30
CA GLN A 23 -10.72 -11.59 8.36
C GLN A 23 -11.86 -10.82 9.03
N TRP A 24 -13.06 -10.85 8.43
CA TRP A 24 -14.25 -10.21 8.98
C TRP A 24 -15.54 -10.94 8.58
N LEU A 25 -16.65 -10.55 9.20
CA LEU A 25 -18.00 -10.93 8.79
C LEU A 25 -18.58 -9.78 7.96
N ASP A 26 -19.08 -10.06 6.76
CA ASP A 26 -19.78 -9.07 5.95
C ASP A 26 -21.22 -8.89 6.49
N ASP A 27 -21.50 -7.71 7.05
CA ASP A 27 -22.82 -7.36 7.61
C ASP A 27 -23.96 -7.36 6.57
N THR A 28 -23.64 -7.20 5.29
CA THR A 28 -24.64 -7.15 4.21
C THR A 28 -25.04 -8.55 3.75
N THR A 29 -24.05 -9.42 3.54
CA THR A 29 -24.26 -10.75 2.96
C THR A 29 -24.29 -11.87 4.01
N GLY A 30 -23.78 -11.59 5.22
CA GLY A 30 -23.57 -12.57 6.28
C GLY A 30 -22.42 -13.55 5.99
N ALA A 31 -21.58 -13.28 4.99
CA ALA A 31 -20.46 -14.14 4.63
C ALA A 31 -19.27 -13.94 5.57
N GLU A 32 -18.60 -15.02 5.97
CA GLU A 32 -17.28 -14.96 6.57
C GLU A 32 -16.25 -14.70 5.47
N VAL A 33 -15.48 -13.62 5.58
CA VAL A 33 -14.52 -13.21 4.56
C VAL A 33 -13.10 -13.34 5.10
N GLN A 34 -12.26 -14.06 4.35
CA GLN A 34 -10.82 -14.11 4.56
C GLN A 34 -10.12 -13.37 3.41
N LYS A 35 -9.29 -12.39 3.74
CA LYS A 35 -8.46 -11.70 2.78
C LYS A 35 -7.03 -12.21 2.87
N TRP A 36 -6.55 -12.77 1.78
CA TRP A 36 -5.17 -13.17 1.62
C TRP A 36 -4.40 -12.17 0.77
N SER A 37 -3.09 -12.10 1.00
CA SER A 37 -2.17 -11.28 0.22
C SER A 37 -0.98 -12.12 -0.23
N VAL A 38 -0.67 -12.06 -1.52
CA VAL A 38 0.59 -12.57 -2.09
C VAL A 38 1.32 -11.38 -2.70
N ARG A 39 2.61 -11.25 -2.42
CA ARG A 39 3.44 -10.14 -2.92
C ARG A 39 4.73 -10.65 -3.50
N THR A 40 5.13 -10.11 -4.64
CA THR A 40 6.47 -10.29 -5.18
C THR A 40 7.11 -8.93 -5.41
N VAL A 41 8.38 -8.78 -5.06
CA VAL A 41 9.10 -7.51 -5.15
C VAL A 41 10.27 -7.60 -6.13
N ASP A 42 10.36 -6.62 -7.02
CA ASP A 42 11.55 -6.29 -7.78
C ASP A 42 12.15 -5.01 -7.17
N LEU A 43 13.26 -5.16 -6.45
CA LEU A 43 13.94 -4.05 -5.80
C LEU A 43 14.63 -3.11 -6.78
N ALA A 44 15.09 -3.62 -7.93
CA ALA A 44 15.80 -2.81 -8.92
C ALA A 44 14.82 -1.88 -9.64
N GLU A 45 13.64 -2.39 -9.97
CA GLU A 45 12.58 -1.61 -10.61
C GLU A 45 11.72 -0.82 -9.60
N GLN A 46 11.88 -1.07 -8.30
CA GLN A 46 11.06 -0.54 -7.20
C GLN A 46 9.56 -0.86 -7.36
N VAL A 47 9.28 -2.08 -7.81
CA VAL A 47 7.92 -2.55 -8.10
C VAL A 47 7.54 -3.71 -7.20
N GLN A 48 6.30 -3.70 -6.73
CA GLN A 48 5.68 -4.80 -6.02
C GLN A 48 4.41 -5.22 -6.73
N ASP A 49 4.39 -6.44 -7.25
CA ASP A 49 3.16 -7.08 -7.71
C ASP A 49 2.43 -7.67 -6.51
N THR A 50 1.15 -7.34 -6.39
CA THR A 50 0.29 -7.77 -5.29
C THR A 50 -0.93 -8.48 -5.84
N LEU A 51 -1.25 -9.64 -5.25
CA LEU A 51 -2.50 -10.32 -5.45
C LEU A 51 -3.25 -10.37 -4.12
N PHE A 52 -4.34 -9.62 -4.02
CA PHE A 52 -5.32 -9.85 -2.97
C PHE A 52 -6.30 -10.94 -3.41
N ILE A 53 -6.62 -11.84 -2.49
CA ILE A 53 -7.61 -12.89 -2.70
C ILE A 53 -8.63 -12.75 -1.58
N TYR A 54 -9.89 -12.53 -1.94
CA TYR A 54 -11.00 -12.52 -1.01
C TYR A 54 -11.70 -13.86 -1.13
N GLU A 55 -11.76 -14.62 -0.04
CA GLU A 55 -12.51 -15.88 0.05
C GLU A 55 -13.69 -15.65 0.99
N GLU A 56 -14.89 -15.74 0.43
CA GLU A 56 -16.17 -15.50 1.12
C GLU A 56 -16.86 -16.85 1.31
N THR A 57 -17.23 -17.19 2.55
CA THR A 57 -18.00 -18.40 2.88
C THR A 57 -19.37 -18.00 3.41
N PHE A 58 -20.42 -18.43 2.72
CA PHE A 58 -21.82 -18.11 3.07
C PHE A 58 -22.40 -19.17 4.01
N ALA A 59 -23.44 -18.80 4.78
CA ALA A 59 -24.08 -19.69 5.74
C ALA A 59 -24.69 -20.97 5.12
N ASP A 60 -24.99 -20.95 3.82
CA ASP A 60 -25.47 -22.11 3.07
C ASP A 60 -24.35 -23.04 2.57
N GLY A 61 -23.09 -22.75 2.93
CA GLY A 61 -21.91 -23.52 2.58
C GLY A 61 -21.35 -23.21 1.19
N ARG A 62 -21.94 -22.29 0.43
CA ARG A 62 -21.31 -21.78 -0.80
C ARG A 62 -20.05 -20.99 -0.44
N SER A 63 -19.07 -21.03 -1.33
CA SER A 63 -17.91 -20.14 -1.26
C SER A 63 -17.72 -19.37 -2.56
N GLN A 64 -17.19 -18.16 -2.44
CA GLN A 64 -16.81 -17.32 -3.56
C GLN A 64 -15.36 -16.88 -3.36
N ARG A 65 -14.60 -16.84 -4.46
CA ARG A 65 -13.23 -16.35 -4.46
C ARG A 65 -13.07 -15.23 -5.47
N THR A 66 -12.58 -14.09 -5.02
CA THR A 66 -12.32 -12.91 -5.85
C THR A 66 -10.83 -12.59 -5.83
N ASN A 67 -10.18 -12.63 -6.99
CA ASN A 67 -8.77 -12.28 -7.16
C ASN A 67 -8.65 -10.82 -7.64
N CYS A 68 -7.89 -10.00 -6.93
CA CYS A 68 -7.67 -8.59 -7.22
C CYS A 68 -6.16 -8.32 -7.38
N PRO A 69 -5.59 -8.53 -8.58
CA PRO A 69 -4.20 -8.23 -8.85
C PRO A 69 -3.99 -6.72 -9.10
N PHE A 70 -2.89 -6.18 -8.57
CA PHE A 70 -2.44 -4.83 -8.87
C PHE A 70 -0.94 -4.69 -8.62
N THR A 71 -0.35 -3.68 -9.23
CA THR A 71 1.08 -3.38 -9.10
C THR A 71 1.26 -2.05 -8.40
N LEU A 72 2.13 -2.03 -7.39
CA LEU A 72 2.55 -0.82 -6.70
C LEU A 72 3.99 -0.47 -7.06
N ARG A 73 4.30 0.81 -7.10
CA ARG A 73 5.66 1.33 -7.07
C ARG A 73 5.92 1.96 -5.71
N PHE A 74 7.04 1.63 -5.09
CA PHE A 74 7.51 2.34 -3.91
C PHE A 74 8.59 3.33 -4.27
N LEU A 75 8.68 4.39 -3.48
CA LEU A 75 9.64 5.45 -3.67
C LEU A 75 10.27 5.78 -2.33
N TRP A 76 11.52 6.18 -2.36
CA TRP A 76 12.14 6.79 -1.19
C TRP A 76 11.74 8.26 -1.09
N ARG A 77 11.74 8.81 0.13
CA ARG A 77 11.37 10.22 0.38
C ARG A 77 12.04 11.18 -0.60
N SER A 78 13.36 11.10 -0.74
CA SER A 78 14.13 12.02 -1.60
C SER A 78 13.77 11.89 -3.09
N GLU A 79 13.40 10.69 -3.55
CA GLU A 79 12.96 10.46 -4.93
C GLU A 79 11.57 11.07 -5.17
N ALA A 80 10.64 10.86 -4.22
CA ALA A 80 9.31 11.44 -4.27
C ALA A 80 9.36 12.98 -4.26
N GLU A 81 10.19 13.57 -3.38
CA GLU A 81 10.44 15.02 -3.33
C GLU A 81 11.01 15.55 -4.66
N LEU A 82 11.97 14.83 -5.25
CA LEU A 82 12.56 15.20 -6.54
C LEU A 82 11.52 15.18 -7.67
N MET A 83 10.72 14.12 -7.77
CA MET A 83 9.69 14.01 -8.81
C MET A 83 8.61 15.07 -8.67
N LEU A 84 8.17 15.37 -7.43
CA LEU A 84 7.23 16.46 -7.18
C LEU A 84 7.81 17.81 -7.62
N ARG A 85 9.08 18.08 -7.30
CA ARG A 85 9.77 19.29 -7.75
C ARG A 85 9.83 19.38 -9.28
N LEU A 86 10.18 18.30 -9.96
CA LEU A 86 10.22 18.24 -11.43
C LEU A 86 8.83 18.43 -12.05
N ALA A 87 7.76 18.02 -11.37
CA ALA A 87 6.38 18.25 -11.76
C ALA A 87 5.88 19.69 -11.44
N GLY A 88 6.75 20.54 -10.88
CA GLY A 88 6.44 21.93 -10.54
C GLY A 88 5.73 22.11 -9.19
N PHE A 89 5.80 21.13 -8.30
CA PHE A 89 5.27 21.24 -6.94
C PHE A 89 6.38 21.63 -5.96
N VAL A 90 5.96 22.25 -4.85
CA VAL A 90 6.79 22.48 -3.66
C VAL A 90 6.23 21.60 -2.55
N VAL A 91 7.08 20.78 -1.94
CA VAL A 91 6.72 19.95 -0.79
C VAL A 91 6.70 20.85 0.45
N GLU A 92 5.56 20.88 1.13
CA GLU A 92 5.33 21.70 2.32
C GLU A 92 5.61 20.91 3.60
N ASP A 93 5.21 19.64 3.62
CA ASP A 93 5.37 18.76 4.77
C ASP A 93 5.50 17.30 4.35
N VAL A 94 6.10 16.50 5.24
CA VAL A 94 6.28 15.05 5.06
C VAL A 94 5.89 14.31 6.34
N TRP A 95 4.77 13.61 6.26
CA TRP A 95 4.19 12.87 7.38
C TRP A 95 4.47 11.37 7.27
N GLY A 96 4.56 10.74 8.44
CA GLY A 96 4.70 9.30 8.62
C GLY A 96 3.37 8.56 8.81
N ASP A 97 2.28 9.31 9.04
CA ASP A 97 0.91 8.82 9.21
C ASP A 97 -0.10 9.96 8.95
N PHE A 98 -1.38 9.63 8.84
CA PHE A 98 -2.47 10.57 8.54
C PHE A 98 -2.82 11.53 9.69
N ASP A 99 -2.30 11.29 10.90
CA ASP A 99 -2.46 12.19 12.04
C ASP A 99 -1.52 13.40 12.00
N GLY A 100 -0.63 13.47 11.00
CA GLY A 100 0.36 14.53 10.83
C GLY A 100 1.69 14.29 11.55
N SER A 101 1.90 13.10 12.11
CA SER A 101 3.15 12.74 12.77
C SER A 101 4.34 12.82 11.79
N PRO A 102 5.52 13.30 12.21
CA PRO A 102 6.68 13.40 11.33
C PRO A 102 7.13 12.06 10.74
N TYR A 103 7.53 12.05 9.48
CA TYR A 103 8.11 10.87 8.84
C TYR A 103 9.44 10.44 9.47
N SER A 104 9.62 9.13 9.68
CA SER A 104 10.84 8.49 10.19
C SER A 104 11.04 7.08 9.58
N SER A 105 12.13 6.40 9.94
CA SER A 105 12.36 5.00 9.53
C SER A 105 11.29 4.04 10.03
N GLU A 106 10.63 4.37 11.14
CA GLU A 106 9.61 3.53 11.78
C GLU A 106 8.19 3.84 11.28
N SER A 107 8.04 4.80 10.36
CA SER A 107 6.73 5.18 9.84
C SER A 107 6.17 4.11 8.90
N GLU A 108 4.88 3.82 8.97
CA GLU A 108 4.22 2.90 8.04
C GLU A 108 3.97 3.58 6.68
N HIS A 109 3.75 4.89 6.69
CA HIS A 109 3.48 5.70 5.50
C HIS A 109 4.61 6.70 5.20
N LEU A 110 4.68 7.08 3.93
CA LEU A 110 5.39 8.24 3.44
C LEU A 110 4.37 9.15 2.74
N ILE A 111 3.88 10.16 3.45
CA ILE A 111 2.87 11.09 2.96
C ILE A 111 3.53 12.43 2.66
N LEU A 112 3.49 12.86 1.40
CA LEU A 112 4.01 14.17 0.99
C LEU A 112 2.85 15.13 0.74
N LEU A 113 2.79 16.20 1.52
CA LEU A 113 1.93 17.35 1.24
C LEU A 113 2.66 18.31 0.32
N ALA A 114 2.06 18.61 -0.83
CA ALA A 114 2.71 19.44 -1.84
C ALA A 114 1.71 20.35 -2.52
N GLN A 115 2.14 21.59 -2.74
CA GLN A 115 1.38 22.61 -3.43
C GLN A 115 2.01 22.89 -4.79
N LYS A 116 1.18 23.06 -5.82
CA LYS A 116 1.63 23.59 -7.11
C LYS A 116 1.50 25.11 -7.05
N PRO A 117 2.59 25.89 -7.10
CA PRO A 117 2.50 27.34 -7.17
C PRO A 117 1.70 27.75 -8.40
N LEU A 118 0.81 28.73 -8.24
CA LEU A 118 0.19 29.38 -9.39
C LEU A 118 1.30 30.08 -10.17
N SER A 119 1.45 29.73 -11.45
CA SER A 119 2.35 30.45 -12.36
C SER A 119 1.93 31.93 -12.39
N ALA A 120 2.85 32.83 -12.01
CA ALA A 120 2.69 34.27 -12.17
C ALA A 120 2.72 34.69 -13.65
#